data_AF-A0A1J3HH53-F1
#
_entry.id   AF-A0A1J3HH53-F1
#
_cell.length_a   1.000
_cell.length_b   1.000
_cell.length_c   1.000
_cell.angle_alpha   90.00
_cell.angle_beta   90.00
_cell.angle_gamma   90.00
#
_symmetry.space_group_name_H-M   'P 1'
#
loop_
_entity.id
_entity.type
_entity.pdbx_description
1 polymer ?
#
loop_
_entity_poly.entity_id
_entity_poly.type
_entity_poly.pdbx_seq_one_letter_code
_entity_poly.pdbx_strand_id
1 'polypeptide(L)'
;EEMIRFETAVERVAPAAESDGEGGNVKWRIESTEKEKKLRRDEIYDAVVVCNGHYTEPRLAEIPGVSSWPGKEMHSHNYRIPEPFKDQVVVLIGNSA
;
A
#
# COMPACT_ATOMS: atom_id res chain seq x y z
N GLU A 1 -17.11 19.59 -9.02
CA GLU A 1 -15.70 19.60 -8.63
C GLU A 1 -15.20 18.16 -8.61
N GLU A 2 -14.03 17.88 -9.16
CA GLU A 2 -13.49 16.52 -9.22
C GLU A 2 -12.83 16.17 -7.87
N MET A 3 -13.41 15.22 -7.14
CA MET A 3 -13.02 14.91 -5.75
C MET A 3 -11.91 13.84 -5.64
N ILE A 4 -11.48 13.26 -6.76
CA ILE A 4 -10.53 12.14 -6.82
C ILE A 4 -9.39 12.51 -7.76
N ARG A 5 -8.15 12.33 -7.30
CA ARG A 5 -6.95 12.50 -8.11
C ARG A 5 -6.31 11.13 -8.32
N PHE A 6 -6.53 10.53 -9.49
CA PHE A 6 -5.85 9.29 -9.88
C PHE A 6 -4.35 9.51 -10.07
N GLU A 7 -3.59 8.41 -10.10
CA GLU A 7 -2.14 8.42 -10.33
C GLU A 7 -1.35 9.33 -9.40
N THR A 8 -1.92 9.64 -8.24
CA THR A 8 -1.35 10.52 -7.22
C THR A 8 -1.04 9.68 -6.00
N ALA A 9 0.24 9.48 -5.72
CA ALA A 9 0.69 8.78 -4.52
C ALA A 9 0.76 9.77 -3.36
N VAL A 10 0.18 9.41 -2.21
CA VAL A 10 0.40 10.13 -0.95
C VAL A 10 1.71 9.62 -0.35
N GLU A 11 2.67 10.50 -0.17
CA GLU A 11 4.03 10.17 0.32
C GLU A 11 4.15 10.39 1.83
N ARG A 12 3.47 11.42 2.36
CA ARG A 12 3.54 11.77 3.77
C ARG A 12 2.26 12.44 4.25
N VAL A 13 1.87 12.08 5.47
CA VAL A 13 0.80 12.71 6.25
C VAL A 13 1.38 13.10 7.60
N ALA A 14 1.27 14.37 7.98
CA ALA A 14 1.78 14.85 9.26
C ALA A 14 0.93 16.02 9.79
N PRO A 15 0.90 16.27 11.11
CA PRO A 15 0.34 17.51 11.64
C PRO A 15 1.02 18.74 11.01
N ALA A 16 0.22 19.72 10.61
CA ALA A 16 0.72 21.03 10.21
C ALA A 16 1.24 21.75 11.47
N ALA A 17 2.38 22.43 11.37
CA ALA A 17 3.05 23.07 12.51
C ALA A 17 2.25 24.24 13.13
N GLU A 18 1.13 24.64 12.52
CA GLU A 18 0.26 25.72 13.00
C GLU A 18 -1.00 25.12 13.62
N SER A 19 -0.99 25.00 14.95
CA SER A 19 -2.21 24.83 15.75
C SER A 19 -2.66 26.22 16.21
N ASP A 20 -3.87 26.60 15.79
CA ASP A 20 -4.50 27.86 16.16
C ASP A 20 -4.81 27.89 17.68
N GLY A 21 -3.85 28.30 18.53
CA GLY A 21 -4.05 28.58 19.96
C GLY A 21 -4.58 27.42 20.84
N GLU A 22 -4.72 27.68 22.15
CA GLU A 22 -5.33 26.75 23.12
C GLU A 22 -6.77 26.41 22.69
N GLY A 23 -6.95 25.24 22.06
CA GLY A 23 -8.26 24.71 21.66
C GLY A 23 -8.48 24.49 20.16
N GLY A 24 -7.51 24.81 19.29
CA GLY A 24 -7.63 24.60 17.84
C GLY A 24 -7.56 23.13 17.41
N ASN A 25 -8.35 22.74 16.39
CA ASN A 25 -8.24 21.43 15.74
C ASN A 25 -6.88 21.30 15.03
N VAL A 26 -6.25 20.13 15.14
CA VAL A 26 -5.00 19.82 14.41
C VAL A 26 -5.30 19.77 12.91
N LYS A 27 -4.64 20.66 12.15
CA LYS A 27 -4.63 20.60 10.69
C LYS A 27 -3.57 19.61 10.21
N TRP A 28 -3.78 19.04 9.03
CA TRP A 28 -2.92 17.99 8.46
C TRP A 28 -2.27 18.45 7.18
N ARG A 29 -0.95 18.31 7.11
CA ARG A 29 -0.15 18.46 5.90
C ARG A 29 -0.07 17.15 5.15
N ILE A 30 -0.41 17.17 3.87
CA ILE A 30 -0.37 16.02 2.96
C ILE A 30 0.61 16.33 1.82
N GLU A 31 1.65 15.51 1.71
CA GLU A 31 2.58 15.54 0.59
C GLU A 31 2.21 14.44 -0.40
N SER A 32 2.01 14.80 -1.67
CA SER A 32 1.65 13.84 -2.71
C SER A 32 2.40 14.08 -4.02
N THR A 33 2.60 13.01 -4.80
CA THR A 33 3.30 13.03 -6.09
C THR A 33 2.43 12.47 -7.20
N GLU A 34 2.22 13.23 -8.27
CA GLU A 34 1.59 12.75 -9.51
C GLU A 34 2.61 11.96 -10.33
N LYS A 35 2.32 10.68 -10.61
CA LYS A 35 3.28 9.74 -11.21
C LYS A 35 3.78 10.18 -12.59
N GLU A 36 2.89 10.65 -13.46
CA GLU A 36 3.26 11.02 -14.83
C GLU A 36 4.03 12.35 -14.90
N LYS A 37 3.55 13.37 -14.19
CA LYS A 37 4.11 14.73 -14.27
C LYS A 37 5.24 14.98 -13.27
N LYS A 38 5.49 14.04 -12.34
CA LYS A 38 6.36 14.20 -11.16
C LYS A 38 6.07 15.47 -10.37
N LEU A 39 4.83 15.95 -10.46
CA LEU A 39 4.40 17.15 -9.76
C LEU A 39 4.20 16.81 -8.29
N ARG A 40 4.92 17.51 -7.41
CA ARG A 40 4.76 17.42 -5.97
C ARG A 40 3.74 18.45 -5.49
N ARG A 41 2.84 18.03 -4.62
CA ARG A 41 1.87 18.89 -3.94
C ARG A 41 2.06 18.81 -2.44
N ASP A 42 1.87 19.94 -1.79
CA ASP A 42 1.86 20.10 -0.33
C ASP A 42 0.58 20.86 0.01
N GLU A 43 -0.38 20.18 0.63
CA GLU A 43 -1.72 20.69 0.87
C GLU A 43 -2.11 20.52 2.35
N ILE A 44 -2.89 21.48 2.87
CA ILE A 44 -3.39 21.46 4.24
C ILE A 44 -4.87 21.10 4.23
N TYR A 45 -5.25 20.16 5.09
CA TYR A 45 -6.63 19.72 5.29
C TYR A 45 -7.02 19.77 6.77
N ASP A 46 -8.29 20.01 7.06
CA ASP A 46 -8.80 20.00 8.44
C ASP A 46 -8.93 18.58 9.01
N ALA A 47 -9.06 17.57 8.13
CA ALA A 47 -9.19 16.17 8.52
C ALA A 47 -8.60 15.23 7.46
N VAL A 48 -8.21 14.02 7.89
CA VAL A 48 -7.69 12.96 7.03
C VAL A 48 -8.41 11.66 7.35
N VAL A 49 -8.82 10.94 6.30
CA VAL A 49 -9.36 9.57 6.40
C VAL A 49 -8.43 8.65 5.63
N VAL A 50 -7.87 7.65 6.31
CA VAL A 50 -6.90 6.72 5.71
C VAL A 50 -7.63 5.48 5.20
N CYS A 51 -7.67 5.33 3.88
CA CYS A 51 -8.34 4.23 3.17
C CYS A 51 -7.39 3.49 2.22
N ASN A 52 -6.11 3.34 2.58
CA ASN A 52 -5.06 2.79 1.70
C ASN A 52 -5.06 1.25 1.57
N GLY A 53 -5.91 0.55 2.32
CA GLY A 53 -5.97 -0.90 2.35
C GLY A 53 -4.77 -1.54 3.06
N HIS A 54 -4.87 -2.85 3.35
CA HIS A 54 -3.88 -3.58 4.14
C HIS A 54 -3.49 -4.97 3.57
N TYR A 55 -3.95 -5.31 2.36
CA TYR A 55 -3.65 -6.60 1.69
C TYR A 55 -2.74 -6.47 0.46
N THR A 56 -1.99 -5.36 0.38
CA THR A 56 -1.06 -5.09 -0.73
C THR A 56 0.37 -5.49 -0.40
N GLU A 57 0.80 -5.37 0.85
CA GLU A 57 2.16 -5.73 1.25
C GLU A 57 2.21 -7.20 1.72
N PRO A 58 2.95 -8.08 1.03
CA PRO A 58 3.05 -9.49 1.40
C PRO A 58 3.71 -9.70 2.76
N ARG A 59 3.15 -10.59 3.60
CA ARG A 59 3.83 -11.10 4.79
C ARG A 59 4.61 -12.36 4.42
N LEU A 60 5.90 -12.19 4.13
CA LEU A 60 6.77 -13.31 3.77
C LEU A 60 7.16 -14.11 5.02
N ALA A 61 6.98 -15.43 4.95
CA ALA A 61 7.41 -16.34 5.99
C ALA A 61 8.82 -16.86 5.69
N GLU A 62 9.65 -17.00 6.72
CA GLU A 62 10.91 -17.71 6.61
C GLU A 62 10.66 -19.21 6.69
N ILE A 63 10.93 -19.92 5.60
CA ILE A 63 10.74 -21.37 5.49
C ILE A 63 12.13 -22.02 5.38
N PRO A 64 12.52 -22.90 6.32
CA PRO A 64 13.80 -23.59 6.25
C PRO A 64 13.99 -24.34 4.93
N GLY A 65 15.11 -24.10 4.24
CA GLY A 65 15.43 -24.74 2.97
C GLY A 65 14.73 -24.14 1.74
N VAL A 66 13.90 -23.10 1.88
CA VAL A 66 13.14 -22.51 0.76
C VAL A 66 14.05 -21.95 -0.34
N SER A 67 15.21 -21.39 0.02
CA SER A 67 16.20 -20.89 -0.95
C SER A 67 16.80 -21.97 -1.85
N SER A 68 16.70 -23.25 -1.45
CA SER A 68 17.17 -24.40 -2.23
C SER A 68 16.04 -25.10 -3.00
N TRP A 69 14.81 -24.58 -2.92
CA TRP A 69 13.66 -25.13 -3.62
C TRP A 69 13.83 -24.93 -5.15
N PRO A 70 13.81 -26.02 -5.95
CA PRO A 70 14.04 -25.92 -7.40
C PRO A 70 12.80 -25.45 -8.18
N GLY A 71 11.62 -25.44 -7.52
CA GLY A 71 10.36 -25.05 -8.13
C GLY A 71 10.04 -23.57 -7.94
N LYS A 72 8.85 -23.18 -8.39
CA LYS A 72 8.37 -21.81 -8.24
C LYS A 72 7.85 -21.56 -6.82
N GLU A 73 8.29 -20.46 -6.22
CA GLU A 73 7.73 -19.89 -5.00
C GLU A 73 6.91 -18.64 -5.33
N MET A 74 5.76 -18.47 -4.69
CA MET A 74 4.87 -17.32 -4.91
C MET A 74 4.00 -17.04 -3.68
N HIS A 75 3.98 -15.80 -3.21
CA HIS A 75 2.98 -15.31 -2.25
C HIS A 75 1.63 -15.06 -2.95
N SER A 76 0.50 -15.26 -2.26
CA SER A 76 -0.85 -15.09 -2.80
C SER A 76 -1.08 -13.70 -3.45
N HIS A 77 -0.50 -12.65 -2.88
CA HIS A 77 -0.46 -11.29 -3.44
C HIS A 77 0.01 -11.24 -4.91
N ASN A 78 0.89 -12.15 -5.35
CA ASN A 78 1.43 -12.20 -6.71
C ASN A 78 0.70 -13.19 -7.64
N TYR A 79 -0.23 -14.00 -7.11
CA TYR A 79 -1.02 -14.91 -7.91
C TYR A 79 -2.01 -14.15 -8.79
N ARG A 80 -2.09 -14.49 -10.08
CA ARG A 80 -2.93 -13.78 -11.06
C ARG A 80 -3.82 -14.71 -11.85
N ILE A 81 -3.26 -15.82 -12.34
CA ILE A 81 -3.95 -16.75 -13.23
C ILE A 81 -3.55 -18.20 -12.91
N PRO A 82 -4.47 -19.18 -13.07
CA PRO A 82 -4.22 -20.58 -12.72
C PRO A 82 -3.40 -21.38 -13.74
N GLU A 83 -3.41 -20.99 -15.01
CA GLU A 83 -2.86 -21.78 -16.13
C GLU A 83 -1.39 -22.19 -15.95
N PRO A 84 -0.49 -21.34 -15.41
CA PRO A 84 0.89 -21.72 -15.16
C PRO A 84 1.10 -22.87 -14.17
N PHE A 85 0.06 -23.24 -13.41
CA PHE A 85 0.08 -24.32 -12.40
C PHE A 85 -0.78 -25.52 -12.81
N LYS A 86 -1.34 -25.50 -14.02
CA LYS A 86 -2.14 -26.61 -14.54
C LYS A 86 -1.28 -27.89 -14.59
N ASP A 87 -1.90 -29.01 -14.22
CA ASP A 87 -1.29 -30.35 -14.22
C ASP A 87 -0.03 -30.46 -13.33
N GLN A 88 0.15 -29.54 -12.39
CA GLN A 88 1.22 -29.56 -11.39
C GLN A 88 0.69 -29.92 -10.00
N VAL A 89 1.53 -30.55 -9.19
CA VAL A 89 1.29 -30.67 -7.74
C VAL A 89 1.72 -29.36 -7.09
N VAL A 90 0.78 -28.68 -6.44
CA VAL A 90 1.00 -27.37 -5.79
C VAL A 90 0.85 -27.51 -4.27
N VAL A 91 1.80 -26.93 -3.53
CA VAL A 91 1.73 -26.82 -2.07
C VAL A 91 1.22 -25.43 -1.70
N LEU A 92 0.17 -25.36 -0.88
CA LEU A 92 -0.36 -24.12 -0.33
C LEU A 92 0.06 -24.00 1.14
N ILE A 93 0.62 -22.85 1.51
CA ILE A 93 1.07 -22.54 2.86
C ILE A 93 0.18 -21.43 3.43
N GLY A 94 -0.58 -21.75 4.48
CA GLY A 94 -1.56 -20.87 5.10
C GLY A 94 -2.97 -21.48 5.12
N ASN A 95 -3.84 -20.93 5.97
CA ASN A 95 -5.23 -21.39 6.12
C ASN A 95 -6.20 -20.22 6.40
N SER A 96 -5.94 -19.06 5.78
CA SER A 96 -6.81 -17.88 5.88
C SER A 96 -6.95 -17.24 4.51
N ALA A 97 -8.12 -16.62 4.31
CA ALA A 97 -8.31 -15.58 3.30
C ALA A 97 -7.82 -14.22 3.84
#